data_AF-A0A0Q5K7X4-F1
#
_entry.id   AF-A0A0Q5K7X4-F1
#
_cell.length_a   1.000
_cell.length_b   1.000
_cell.length_c   1.000
_cell.angle_alpha   90.00
_cell.angle_beta   90.00
_cell.angle_gamma   90.00
#
_symmetry.space_group_name_H-M   'P 1'
#
loop_
_entity.id
_entity.type
_entity.pdbx_description
1 polymer ?
#
loop_
_entity_poly.entity_id
_entity_poly.type
_entity_poly.pdbx_seq_one_letter_code
_entity_poly.pdbx_strand_id
1 'polypeptide(L)'
;MLGVQPTATADEIKTAYRRMLRQVHPDAGGNAALFRMVGEAWAVLRDTGSRAAYDRHLREGEPKPKAHSDPSPQETFAQAYAQAAAQERARQEAAQRQWVAREQHEAMRQAQAITDEARTRPYVIAVRSLRQRDQRAHLDKGVPLTFVLRWRRMRRWLWRIVLAACLSFGVLGAVSSDLNVADANPFYMLLYLPTALFGALLLYVPLRVFGGIALAIVRAVVMPRRAMTGWELQEEYLATASRFKAKPSPSR
;
A
#
# COMPACT_ATOMS: atom_id res chain seq x y z
N MET A 1 45.21 -30.85 16.68
CA MET A 1 43.93 -30.70 17.43
C MET A 1 43.94 -29.49 18.37
N LEU A 2 44.84 -29.37 19.37
CA LEU A 2 44.87 -28.21 20.28
C LEU A 2 45.65 -26.97 19.76
N GLY A 3 46.39 -27.10 18.65
CA GLY A 3 47.16 -26.00 18.06
C GLY A 3 48.37 -25.57 18.89
N VAL A 4 48.97 -26.51 19.63
CA VAL A 4 50.14 -26.30 20.50
C VAL A 4 51.36 -27.03 19.94
N GLN A 5 52.54 -26.49 20.20
CA GLN A 5 53.81 -27.12 19.85
C GLN A 5 54.00 -28.44 20.61
N PRO A 6 54.74 -29.43 20.07
CA PRO A 6 55.08 -30.67 20.78
C PRO A 6 55.85 -30.42 22.09
N THR A 7 56.61 -29.32 22.16
CA THR A 7 57.37 -28.87 23.32
C THR A 7 56.56 -28.02 24.31
N ALA A 8 55.26 -27.81 24.07
CA ALA A 8 54.44 -26.92 24.87
C ALA A 8 54.36 -27.36 26.34
N THR A 9 54.38 -26.40 27.26
CA THR A 9 54.28 -26.66 28.69
C THR A 9 52.86 -27.07 29.09
N ALA A 10 52.68 -27.69 30.27
CA ALA A 10 51.36 -28.10 30.75
C ALA A 10 50.38 -26.92 30.85
N ASP A 11 50.86 -25.74 31.24
CA ASP A 11 50.06 -24.52 31.33
C ASP A 11 49.62 -23.99 29.97
N GLU A 12 50.48 -24.09 28.95
CA GLU A 12 50.14 -23.75 27.56
C GLU A 12 49.06 -24.69 27.01
N ILE A 13 49.19 -25.99 27.26
CA ILE A 13 48.19 -26.99 26.83
C ILE A 13 46.86 -26.74 27.53
N LYS A 14 46.86 -26.48 28.85
CA LYS A 14 45.66 -26.16 29.62
C LYS A 14 44.98 -24.89 29.13
N THR A 15 45.77 -23.89 28.74
CA THR A 15 45.25 -22.62 28.22
C THR A 15 44.70 -22.78 26.81
N ALA A 16 45.38 -23.53 25.95
CA ALA A 16 44.91 -23.86 24.61
C ALA A 16 43.62 -24.71 24.63
N TYR A 17 43.54 -25.70 25.52
CA TYR A 17 42.33 -26.50 25.74
C TYR A 17 41.15 -25.61 26.14
N ARG A 18 41.30 -24.75 27.15
CA ARG A 18 40.24 -23.81 27.58
C ARG A 18 39.79 -22.87 26.47
N ARG A 19 40.72 -22.39 25.63
CA ARG A 19 40.41 -21.54 24.47
C ARG A 19 39.59 -22.30 23.44
N MET A 20 40.02 -23.51 23.06
CA MET A 20 39.35 -24.32 22.06
C MET A 20 37.97 -24.78 22.55
N LEU A 21 37.86 -25.18 23.82
CA LEU A 21 36.61 -25.64 24.43
C LEU A 21 35.51 -24.58 24.37
N ARG A 22 35.85 -23.29 24.59
CA ARG A 22 34.89 -22.18 24.44
C ARG A 22 34.42 -21.98 22.99
N GLN A 23 35.27 -22.27 22.01
CA GLN A 23 34.93 -22.11 20.60
C GLN A 23 34.06 -23.26 20.08
N VAL A 24 34.29 -24.48 20.57
CA VAL A 24 33.57 -25.68 20.10
C VAL A 24 32.40 -26.10 20.98
N HIS A 25 32.10 -25.35 22.05
CA HIS A 25 31.05 -25.73 23.01
C HIS A 25 29.66 -25.81 22.35
N PRO A 26 28.90 -26.91 22.52
CA PRO A 26 27.59 -27.07 21.89
C PRO A 26 26.57 -26.00 22.34
N ASP A 27 26.60 -25.58 23.61
CA ASP A 27 25.69 -24.53 24.11
C ASP A 27 25.94 -23.15 23.49
N ALA A 28 27.14 -22.91 22.95
CA ALA A 28 27.48 -21.69 22.23
C ALA A 28 27.27 -21.83 20.70
N GLY A 29 26.65 -22.93 20.26
CA GLY A 29 26.42 -23.23 18.85
C GLY A 29 27.58 -23.96 18.15
N GLY A 30 28.57 -24.45 18.89
CA GLY A 30 29.72 -25.21 18.39
C GLY A 30 29.42 -26.68 18.07
N ASN A 31 30.34 -27.35 17.39
CA ASN A 31 30.16 -28.73 16.90
C ASN A 31 30.51 -29.77 17.98
N ALA A 32 29.53 -30.61 18.35
CA ALA A 32 29.68 -31.68 19.34
C ALA A 32 30.77 -32.72 18.98
N ALA A 33 31.02 -32.98 17.69
CA ALA A 33 32.09 -33.87 17.25
C ALA A 33 33.48 -33.27 17.53
N LEU A 34 33.65 -31.97 17.25
CA LEU A 34 34.88 -31.24 17.58
C LEU A 34 35.08 -31.16 19.10
N PHE A 35 34.00 -30.95 19.86
CA PHE A 35 34.03 -30.95 21.32
C PHE A 35 34.58 -32.27 21.89
N ARG A 36 34.07 -33.41 21.41
CA ARG A 36 34.58 -34.73 21.80
C ARG A 36 36.06 -34.91 21.46
N MET A 37 36.48 -34.57 20.24
CA MET A 37 37.87 -34.68 19.81
C MET A 37 38.83 -33.82 20.65
N VAL A 38 38.39 -32.60 21.03
CA VAL A 38 39.16 -31.71 21.91
C VAL A 38 39.25 -32.28 23.33
N GLY A 39 38.20 -32.93 23.83
CA GLY A 39 38.19 -33.64 25.11
C GLY A 39 39.11 -34.86 25.13
N GLU A 40 39.10 -35.67 24.07
CA GLU A 40 39.99 -36.83 23.90
C GLU A 40 41.46 -36.40 23.83
N ALA A 41 41.77 -35.35 23.05
CA ALA A 41 43.13 -34.80 22.99
C ALA A 41 43.61 -34.30 24.37
N TRP A 42 42.73 -33.66 25.15
CA TRP A 42 43.06 -33.23 26.51
C TRP A 42 43.26 -34.41 27.48
N ALA A 43 42.48 -35.48 27.36
CA ALA A 43 42.61 -36.67 28.20
C ALA A 43 44.00 -37.31 28.11
N VAL A 44 44.62 -37.30 26.92
CA VAL A 44 45.98 -37.80 26.70
C VAL A 44 47.04 -36.79 27.16
N LEU A 45 46.83 -35.50 26.87
CA LEU A 45 47.84 -34.46 27.09
C LEU A 45 47.88 -33.87 28.52
N ARG A 46 46.83 -34.08 29.33
CA ARG A 46 46.74 -33.54 30.70
C ARG A 46 47.73 -34.18 31.68
N ASP A 47 48.08 -35.45 31.45
CA ASP A 47 48.90 -36.24 32.35
C ASP A 47 50.30 -36.42 31.76
N THR A 48 51.32 -36.17 32.59
CA THR A 48 52.71 -36.19 32.13
C THR A 48 53.17 -37.60 31.75
N GLY A 49 52.69 -38.63 32.46
CA GLY A 49 52.97 -40.03 32.15
C GLY A 49 52.34 -40.46 30.83
N SER A 50 51.05 -40.14 30.64
CA SER A 50 50.30 -40.43 29.43
C SER A 50 50.85 -39.70 28.21
N ARG A 51 51.28 -38.44 28.37
CA ARG A 51 51.97 -37.67 27.33
C ARG A 51 53.34 -38.27 26.99
N ALA A 52 54.13 -38.65 27.99
CA ALA A 52 55.45 -39.25 27.76
C ALA A 52 55.35 -40.61 27.06
N ALA A 53 54.32 -41.41 27.38
CA ALA A 53 54.03 -42.65 26.65
C ALA A 53 53.65 -42.36 25.20
N TYR A 54 52.73 -41.42 24.97
CA TYR A 54 52.32 -40.98 23.64
C TYR A 54 53.51 -40.46 22.79
N ASP A 55 54.35 -39.60 23.38
CA ASP A 55 55.53 -39.05 22.70
C ASP A 55 56.60 -40.11 22.41
N ARG A 56 56.72 -41.15 23.25
CA ARG A 56 57.60 -42.29 23.03
C ARG A 56 57.15 -43.15 21.86
N HIS A 57 55.85 -43.52 21.81
CA HIS A 57 55.27 -44.20 20.66
C HIS A 57 55.46 -43.42 19.36
N LEU A 58 55.43 -42.08 19.42
CA LEU A 58 55.66 -41.23 18.26
C LEU A 58 57.13 -41.25 17.76
N ARG A 59 58.11 -41.42 18.68
CA ARG A 59 59.55 -41.45 18.36
C ARG A 59 60.07 -42.82 17.96
N GLU A 60 59.54 -43.88 18.55
CA GLU A 60 59.99 -45.26 18.31
C GLU A 60 59.56 -45.78 16.94
N GLY A 61 58.72 -45.05 16.21
CA GLY A 61 58.42 -45.33 14.81
C GLY A 61 57.82 -46.72 14.60
N GLU A 62 57.09 -47.24 15.60
CA GLU A 62 56.33 -48.48 15.44
C GLU A 62 55.47 -48.35 14.17
N PRO A 63 55.46 -49.37 13.30
CA PRO A 63 54.73 -49.30 12.05
C PRO A 63 53.27 -49.03 12.39
N LYS A 64 52.79 -47.85 11.98
CA LYS A 64 51.37 -47.49 12.09
C LYS A 64 50.55 -48.71 11.69
N PRO A 65 49.61 -49.20 12.53
CA PRO A 65 48.79 -50.35 12.16
C PRO A 65 48.23 -50.10 10.76
N LYS A 66 48.38 -51.11 9.87
CA LYS A 66 48.06 -51.02 8.44
C LYS A 66 46.78 -50.21 8.27
N ALA A 67 46.88 -49.13 7.50
CA ALA A 67 45.81 -48.19 7.22
C ALA A 67 44.53 -48.96 6.89
N HIS A 68 43.67 -49.10 7.90
CA HIS A 68 42.26 -49.25 7.65
C HIS A 68 41.84 -47.95 6.97
N SER A 69 40.88 -48.03 6.05
CA SER A 69 40.31 -46.92 5.28
C SER A 69 39.67 -45.80 6.13
N ASP A 70 39.97 -45.77 7.42
CA ASP A 70 39.48 -44.79 8.37
C ASP A 70 40.34 -43.52 8.29
N PRO A 71 39.70 -42.35 8.12
CA PRO A 71 40.40 -41.08 8.05
C PRO A 71 41.21 -40.86 9.32
N SER A 72 42.42 -40.31 9.16
CA SER A 72 43.26 -40.00 10.31
C SER A 72 42.54 -38.99 11.24
N PRO A 73 42.78 -39.02 12.56
CA PRO A 73 42.13 -38.09 13.48
C PRO A 73 42.30 -36.60 13.10
N GLN A 74 43.40 -36.27 12.44
CA GLN A 74 43.66 -34.92 11.93
C GLN A 74 42.74 -34.55 10.75
N GLU A 75 42.50 -35.49 9.83
CA GLU A 75 41.58 -35.31 8.71
C GLU A 75 40.13 -35.25 9.17
N THR A 76 39.73 -36.10 10.12
CA THR A 76 38.36 -36.07 10.69
C THR A 76 38.10 -34.73 11.37
N PHE A 77 39.09 -34.19 12.10
CA PHE A 77 39.00 -32.87 12.71
C PHE A 77 38.90 -31.75 11.65
N ALA A 78 39.73 -31.80 10.61
CA ALA A 78 39.70 -30.81 9.52
C ALA A 78 38.34 -30.83 8.79
N GLN A 79 37.79 -32.01 8.52
CA GLN A 79 36.47 -32.18 7.89
C GLN A 79 35.35 -31.64 8.79
N ALA A 80 35.33 -31.99 10.08
CA ALA A 80 34.33 -31.50 11.02
C ALA A 80 34.38 -29.97 11.20
N TYR A 81 35.58 -29.38 11.18
CA TYR A 81 35.78 -27.93 11.21
C TYR A 81 35.31 -27.25 9.92
N ALA A 82 35.64 -27.83 8.76
CA ALA A 82 35.18 -27.32 7.47
C ALA A 82 33.64 -27.37 7.33
N GLN A 83 33.01 -28.45 7.83
CA GLN A 83 31.56 -28.57 7.88
C GLN A 83 30.92 -27.53 8.79
N ALA A 84 31.47 -27.28 9.99
CA ALA A 84 30.98 -26.24 10.88
C ALA A 84 31.08 -24.84 10.22
N ALA A 85 32.22 -24.53 9.60
CA ALA A 85 32.41 -23.27 8.89
C ALA A 85 31.48 -23.12 7.65
N ALA A 86 31.11 -24.22 7.00
CA ALA A 86 30.12 -24.22 5.92
C ALA A 86 28.69 -23.98 6.44
N GLN A 87 28.33 -24.59 7.57
CA GLN A 87 27.04 -24.37 8.22
C GLN A 87 26.86 -22.93 8.69
N GLU A 88 27.91 -22.32 9.26
CA GLU A 88 27.89 -20.90 9.65
C GLU A 88 27.70 -19.98 8.43
N ARG A 89 28.43 -20.21 7.35
CA ARG A 89 28.25 -19.47 6.08
C ARG A 89 26.82 -19.62 5.56
N ALA A 90 26.27 -20.83 5.54
CA ALA A 90 24.90 -21.07 5.12
C ALA A 90 23.87 -20.35 6.02
N ARG A 91 24.09 -20.31 7.34
CA ARG A 91 23.25 -19.54 8.28
C ARG A 91 23.32 -18.04 8.02
N GLN A 92 24.53 -17.51 7.79
CA GLN A 92 24.73 -16.09 7.46
C GLN A 92 24.06 -15.73 6.13
N GLU A 93 24.24 -16.56 5.09
CA GLU A 93 23.57 -16.37 3.81
C GLU A 93 22.04 -16.45 3.95
N ALA A 94 21.51 -17.41 4.72
CA ALA A 94 20.08 -17.51 4.97
C ALA A 94 19.54 -16.29 5.72
N ALA A 95 20.26 -15.80 6.74
CA ALA A 95 19.92 -14.59 7.47
C ALA A 95 19.94 -13.35 6.56
N GLN A 96 20.93 -13.26 5.66
CA GLN A 96 21.04 -12.18 4.69
C GLN A 96 19.90 -12.23 3.67
N ARG A 97 19.55 -13.42 3.14
CA ARG A 97 18.39 -13.61 2.26
C ARG A 97 17.09 -13.23 2.95
N GLN A 98 16.92 -13.59 4.22
CA GLN A 98 15.75 -13.21 5.00
C GLN A 98 15.67 -11.70 5.22
N TRP A 99 16.81 -11.04 5.49
CA TRP A 99 16.85 -9.58 5.62
C TRP A 99 16.45 -8.89 4.31
N VAL A 100 17.06 -9.28 3.18
CA VAL A 100 16.71 -8.75 1.86
C VAL A 100 15.24 -8.99 1.54
N ALA A 101 14.71 -10.19 1.80
CA ALA A 101 13.31 -10.51 1.54
C ALA A 101 12.34 -9.66 2.37
N ARG A 102 12.66 -9.39 3.65
CA ARG A 102 11.86 -8.50 4.50
C ARG A 102 11.87 -7.07 3.95
N GLU A 103 13.03 -6.57 3.57
CA GLU A 103 13.17 -5.22 3.02
C GLU A 103 12.44 -5.07 1.68
N GLN A 104 12.54 -6.06 0.80
CA GLN A 104 11.75 -6.11 -0.44
C GLN A 104 10.24 -6.13 -0.16
N HIS A 105 9.80 -6.93 0.79
CA HIS A 105 8.40 -6.99 1.19
C HIS A 105 7.92 -5.65 1.78
N GLU A 106 8.75 -4.97 2.59
CA GLU A 106 8.45 -3.63 3.11
C GLU A 106 8.39 -2.59 2.00
N ALA A 107 9.33 -2.60 1.05
CA ALA A 107 9.31 -1.73 -0.11
C ALA A 107 8.05 -1.95 -0.98
N MET A 108 7.64 -3.20 -1.19
CA MET A 108 6.39 -3.52 -1.89
C MET A 108 5.17 -2.98 -1.14
N ARG A 109 5.11 -3.13 0.19
CA ARG A 109 4.03 -2.56 1.01
C ARG A 109 3.99 -1.03 0.91
N GLN A 110 5.14 -0.36 0.94
CA GLN A 110 5.22 1.09 0.77
C GLN A 110 4.74 1.53 -0.63
N ALA A 111 5.16 0.82 -1.68
CA ALA A 111 4.73 1.11 -3.05
C ALA A 111 3.20 0.95 -3.23
N GLN A 112 2.62 -0.09 -2.62
CA GLN A 112 1.17 -0.29 -2.58
C GLN A 112 0.47 0.85 -1.83
N ALA A 113 0.96 1.23 -0.65
CA ALA A 113 0.40 2.33 0.14
C ALA A 113 0.42 3.66 -0.63
N ILE A 114 1.51 3.98 -1.33
CA ILE A 114 1.60 5.17 -2.19
C ILE A 114 0.55 5.11 -3.31
N THR A 115 0.37 3.94 -3.91
CA THR A 115 -0.62 3.73 -4.99
C THR A 115 -2.05 3.90 -4.47
N ASP A 116 -2.35 3.35 -3.30
CA ASP A 116 -3.66 3.46 -2.66
C ASP A 116 -3.94 4.91 -2.20
N GLU A 117 -2.94 5.60 -1.68
CA GLU A 117 -3.02 7.02 -1.37
C GLU A 117 -3.28 7.84 -2.65
N ALA A 118 -2.54 7.56 -3.73
CA ALA A 118 -2.73 8.24 -5.02
C ALA A 118 -4.13 8.02 -5.59
N ARG A 119 -4.72 6.83 -5.38
CA ARG A 119 -6.11 6.52 -5.78
C ARG A 119 -7.14 7.27 -4.92
N THR A 120 -6.92 7.40 -3.62
CA THR A 120 -7.88 7.99 -2.66
C THR A 120 -7.80 9.52 -2.58
N ARG A 121 -6.61 10.10 -2.77
CA ARG A 121 -6.34 11.55 -2.63
C ARG A 121 -7.27 12.43 -3.47
N PRO A 122 -7.58 12.14 -4.75
CA PRO A 122 -8.52 12.95 -5.54
C PRO A 122 -9.94 12.96 -4.96
N TYR A 123 -10.40 11.83 -4.43
CA TYR A 123 -11.70 11.71 -3.78
C TYR A 123 -11.75 12.53 -2.48
N VAL A 124 -10.74 12.37 -1.61
CA VAL A 124 -10.67 13.13 -0.34
C VAL A 124 -10.62 14.63 -0.58
N ILE A 125 -9.82 15.09 -1.56
CA ILE A 125 -9.75 16.51 -1.93
C ILE A 125 -11.12 17.00 -2.43
N ALA A 126 -11.79 16.23 -3.28
CA ALA A 126 -13.11 16.58 -3.80
C ALA A 126 -14.14 16.73 -2.66
N VAL A 127 -14.19 15.78 -1.72
CA VAL A 127 -15.09 15.84 -0.55
C VAL A 127 -14.75 17.04 0.35
N ARG A 128 -13.46 17.29 0.64
CA ARG A 128 -13.03 18.45 1.44
C ARG A 128 -13.37 19.80 0.79
N SER A 129 -13.41 19.87 -0.54
CA SER A 129 -13.79 21.08 -1.28
C SER A 129 -15.29 21.40 -1.24
N LEU A 130 -16.12 20.50 -0.70
CA LEU A 130 -17.56 20.70 -0.56
C LEU A 130 -17.90 21.58 0.65
N ARG A 131 -19.04 22.26 0.60
CA ARG A 131 -19.60 22.93 1.79
C ARG A 131 -20.02 21.87 2.81
N GLN A 132 -19.99 22.21 4.09
CA GLN A 132 -20.31 21.28 5.17
C GLN A 132 -21.69 20.59 5.03
N ARG A 133 -22.72 21.30 4.52
CA ARG A 133 -24.03 20.70 4.24
C ARG A 133 -23.98 19.59 3.19
N ASP A 134 -23.19 19.81 2.14
CA ASP A 134 -23.02 18.88 1.02
C ASP A 134 -22.15 17.69 1.45
N GLN A 135 -21.17 17.91 2.34
CA GLN A 135 -20.38 16.86 2.97
C GLN A 135 -21.27 15.94 3.82
N ARG A 136 -22.11 16.49 4.69
CA ARG A 136 -23.06 15.71 5.51
C ARG A 136 -24.06 14.93 4.63
N ALA A 137 -24.51 15.52 3.54
CA ALA A 137 -25.36 14.79 2.58
C ALA A 137 -24.64 13.59 1.98
N HIS A 138 -23.36 13.73 1.64
CA HIS A 138 -22.57 12.62 1.10
C HIS A 138 -22.21 11.56 2.16
N LEU A 139 -21.66 11.99 3.29
CA LEU A 139 -21.11 11.13 4.33
C LEU A 139 -22.20 10.52 5.22
N ASP A 140 -23.16 11.32 5.68
CA ASP A 140 -24.16 10.89 6.66
C ASP A 140 -25.40 10.30 5.98
N LYS A 141 -25.76 10.81 4.80
CA LYS A 141 -26.96 10.37 4.05
C LYS A 141 -26.66 9.44 2.87
N GLY A 142 -25.39 9.10 2.65
CA GLY A 142 -24.97 8.18 1.59
C GLY A 142 -25.26 8.66 0.17
N VAL A 143 -25.40 9.98 -0.04
CA VAL A 143 -25.69 10.52 -1.37
C VAL A 143 -24.40 10.46 -2.23
N PRO A 144 -24.43 9.96 -3.47
CA PRO A 144 -23.22 9.81 -4.29
C PRO A 144 -22.50 11.15 -4.55
N LEU A 145 -21.17 11.17 -4.44
CA LEU A 145 -20.36 12.38 -4.61
C LEU A 145 -20.52 13.02 -6.00
N THR A 146 -20.63 12.18 -7.03
CA THR A 146 -20.89 12.58 -8.42
C THR A 146 -22.19 13.38 -8.54
N PHE A 147 -23.23 12.97 -7.81
CA PHE A 147 -24.50 13.69 -7.75
C PHE A 147 -24.33 15.06 -7.09
N VAL A 148 -23.68 15.11 -5.92
CA VAL A 148 -23.47 16.36 -5.16
C VAL A 148 -22.74 17.41 -6.03
N LEU A 149 -21.69 16.98 -6.73
CA LEU A 149 -20.93 17.84 -7.65
C LEU A 149 -21.79 18.31 -8.84
N ARG A 150 -22.58 17.41 -9.44
CA ARG A 150 -23.46 17.72 -10.58
C ARG A 150 -24.57 18.69 -10.18
N TRP A 151 -25.19 18.46 -9.03
CA TRP A 151 -26.21 19.32 -8.44
C TRP A 151 -25.69 20.74 -8.20
N ARG A 152 -24.48 20.89 -7.66
CA ARG A 152 -23.85 22.20 -7.42
C ARG A 152 -23.63 22.99 -8.71
N ARG A 153 -23.29 22.32 -9.81
CA ARG A 153 -23.13 22.95 -11.13
C ARG A 153 -24.49 23.33 -11.73
N MET A 154 -25.46 22.42 -11.65
CA MET A 154 -26.81 22.63 -12.17
C MET A 154 -27.57 23.73 -11.42
N ARG A 155 -27.47 23.79 -10.09
CA ARG A 155 -28.10 24.83 -9.26
C ARG A 155 -27.65 26.23 -9.65
N ARG A 156 -26.37 26.42 -10.00
CA ARG A 156 -25.86 27.72 -10.49
C ARG A 156 -26.46 28.10 -11.84
N TRP A 157 -26.63 27.14 -12.75
CA TRP A 157 -27.30 27.36 -14.03
C TRP A 157 -28.78 27.67 -13.87
N LEU A 158 -29.49 26.93 -13.00
CA LEU A 158 -30.90 27.17 -12.69
C LEU A 158 -31.12 28.57 -12.12
N TRP A 159 -30.28 29.03 -11.18
CA TRP A 159 -30.37 30.40 -10.66
C TRP A 159 -30.20 31.47 -11.74
N ARG A 160 -29.32 31.23 -12.73
CA ARG A 160 -29.15 32.16 -13.86
C ARG A 160 -30.37 32.18 -14.78
N ILE A 161 -30.98 31.02 -15.03
CA ILE A 161 -32.22 30.91 -15.81
C ILE A 161 -33.36 31.64 -15.09
N VAL A 162 -33.54 31.40 -13.79
CA VAL A 162 -34.56 32.08 -12.98
C VAL A 162 -34.34 33.59 -12.97
N LEU A 163 -33.09 34.05 -12.76
CA LEU A 163 -32.76 35.47 -12.80
C LEU A 163 -33.06 36.10 -14.17
N ALA A 164 -32.69 35.42 -15.26
CA ALA A 164 -32.98 35.87 -16.62
C ALA A 164 -34.48 35.95 -16.88
N ALA A 165 -35.26 34.95 -16.43
CA ALA A 165 -36.71 34.94 -16.54
C ALA A 165 -37.35 36.10 -15.73
N CYS A 166 -36.87 36.36 -14.51
CA CYS A 166 -37.33 37.50 -13.71
C CYS A 166 -37.01 38.85 -14.38
N LEU A 167 -35.82 39.00 -14.97
CA LEU A 167 -35.45 40.20 -15.71
C LEU A 167 -36.31 40.38 -16.98
N SER A 168 -36.53 39.31 -17.74
CA SER A 168 -37.41 39.35 -18.93
C SER A 168 -38.86 39.70 -18.56
N PHE A 169 -39.38 39.18 -17.44
CA PHE A 169 -40.72 39.49 -16.96
C PHE A 169 -40.84 40.93 -16.44
N GLY A 170 -39.81 41.44 -15.76
CA GLY A 170 -39.75 42.84 -15.32
C GLY A 170 -39.74 43.84 -16.49
N VAL A 171 -39.02 43.53 -17.56
CA VAL A 171 -39.04 44.34 -18.80
C VAL A 171 -40.43 44.33 -19.45
N LEU A 172 -41.09 43.16 -19.49
CA LEU A 172 -42.45 43.04 -20.04
C LEU A 172 -43.47 43.83 -19.20
N GLY A 173 -43.31 43.82 -17.86
CA GLY A 173 -44.13 44.60 -16.94
C GLY A 173 -44.00 46.11 -17.15
N ALA A 174 -42.78 46.60 -17.35
CA ALA A 174 -42.51 48.02 -17.62
C ALA A 174 -43.12 48.49 -18.95
N VAL A 175 -43.06 47.66 -20.01
CA VAL A 175 -43.71 47.97 -21.30
C VAL A 175 -45.25 47.95 -21.18
N SER A 176 -45.80 47.14 -20.27
CA SER A 176 -47.25 47.06 -20.05
C SER A 176 -47.82 48.20 -19.21
N SER A 177 -47.03 48.80 -18.30
CA SER A 177 -47.48 49.88 -17.42
C SER A 177 -47.65 51.24 -18.11
N ASP A 178 -47.06 51.42 -19.31
CA ASP A 178 -47.25 52.63 -20.12
C ASP A 178 -48.54 52.59 -20.96
N LEU A 179 -49.30 51.50 -20.92
CA LEU A 179 -50.59 51.37 -21.59
C LEU A 179 -51.72 51.72 -20.61
N ASN A 180 -52.12 52.99 -20.59
CA ASN A 180 -53.29 53.43 -19.83
C ASN A 180 -54.57 52.83 -20.47
N VAL A 181 -55.09 51.75 -19.88
CA VAL A 181 -56.19 50.92 -20.43
C VAL A 181 -57.55 51.65 -20.44
N ALA A 182 -57.64 52.81 -19.79
CA ALA A 182 -58.90 53.54 -19.65
C ALA A 182 -59.47 54.10 -20.97
N ASP A 183 -58.64 54.30 -22.00
CA ASP A 183 -59.05 54.81 -23.32
C ASP A 183 -58.93 53.76 -24.45
N ALA A 184 -58.71 52.49 -24.12
CA ALA A 184 -58.37 51.46 -25.10
C ALA A 184 -59.60 51.00 -25.91
N ASN A 185 -59.63 51.41 -27.19
CA ASN A 185 -60.58 51.00 -28.23
C ASN A 185 -60.72 49.45 -28.29
N PRO A 186 -61.92 48.86 -28.42
CA PRO A 186 -62.14 47.40 -28.44
C PRO A 186 -61.27 46.60 -29.44
N PHE A 187 -60.76 47.25 -30.48
CA PHE A 187 -59.76 46.66 -31.39
C PHE A 187 -58.46 46.25 -30.68
N TYR A 188 -58.04 46.99 -29.65
CA TYR A 188 -56.86 46.63 -28.85
C TYR A 188 -57.09 45.35 -28.04
N MET A 189 -58.31 45.09 -27.54
CA MET A 189 -58.63 43.83 -26.87
C MET A 189 -58.52 42.62 -27.82
N LEU A 190 -58.94 42.78 -29.08
CA LEU A 190 -58.79 41.76 -30.12
C LEU A 190 -57.32 41.51 -30.51
N LEU A 191 -56.47 42.54 -30.44
CA LEU A 191 -55.04 42.43 -30.73
C LEU A 191 -54.23 41.86 -29.55
N TYR A 192 -54.67 42.10 -28.31
CA TYR A 192 -53.94 41.72 -27.09
C TYR A 192 -54.32 40.34 -26.54
N LEU A 193 -55.53 39.84 -26.80
CA LEU A 193 -55.94 38.50 -26.38
C LEU A 193 -55.05 37.39 -26.97
N PRO A 194 -54.66 37.42 -28.27
CA PRO A 194 -53.76 36.43 -28.85
C PRO A 194 -52.34 36.53 -28.29
N THR A 195 -51.84 37.73 -28.00
CA THR A 195 -50.49 37.90 -27.41
C THR A 195 -50.45 37.49 -25.94
N ALA A 196 -51.53 37.73 -25.18
CA ALA A 196 -51.67 37.23 -23.82
C ALA A 196 -51.79 35.69 -23.76
N LEU A 197 -52.59 35.10 -24.66
CA LEU A 197 -52.69 33.64 -24.78
C LEU A 197 -51.38 33.00 -25.26
N PHE A 198 -50.69 33.65 -26.21
CA PHE A 198 -49.38 33.22 -26.67
C PHE A 198 -48.35 33.28 -25.54
N GLY A 199 -48.32 34.37 -24.76
CA GLY A 199 -47.47 34.51 -23.58
C GLY A 199 -47.75 33.45 -22.50
N ALA A 200 -49.02 33.17 -22.22
CA ALA A 200 -49.43 32.12 -21.28
C ALA A 200 -49.01 30.72 -21.77
N LEU A 201 -49.16 30.42 -23.06
CA LEU A 201 -48.71 29.18 -23.67
C LEU A 201 -47.17 29.04 -23.62
N LEU A 202 -46.46 30.14 -23.92
CA LEU A 202 -44.99 30.22 -23.90
C LEU A 202 -44.42 30.02 -22.49
N LEU A 203 -45.18 30.34 -21.44
CA LEU A 203 -44.82 30.06 -20.05
C LEU A 203 -45.23 28.65 -19.62
N TYR A 204 -46.39 28.16 -20.06
CA TYR A 204 -46.96 26.88 -19.63
C TYR A 204 -46.20 25.65 -20.16
N VAL A 205 -45.80 25.67 -21.44
CA VAL A 205 -45.06 24.57 -22.08
C VAL A 205 -43.69 24.34 -21.41
N PRO A 206 -42.83 25.35 -21.21
CA PRO A 206 -41.59 25.14 -20.49
C PRO A 206 -41.85 24.74 -19.04
N LEU A 207 -42.87 25.26 -18.34
CA LEU A 207 -43.15 24.84 -16.97
C LEU A 207 -43.43 23.33 -16.86
N ARG A 208 -44.20 22.77 -17.81
CA ARG A 208 -44.49 21.33 -17.84
C ARG A 208 -43.31 20.48 -18.30
N VAL A 209 -42.57 20.92 -19.31
CA VAL A 209 -41.39 20.18 -19.80
C VAL A 209 -40.27 20.21 -18.77
N PHE A 210 -39.96 21.37 -18.20
CA PHE A 210 -38.97 21.49 -17.12
C PHE A 210 -39.43 20.81 -15.83
N GLY A 211 -40.73 20.86 -15.50
CA GLY A 211 -41.30 20.13 -14.37
C GLY A 211 -41.19 18.60 -14.52
N GLY A 212 -41.50 18.07 -15.70
CA GLY A 212 -41.37 16.64 -16.01
C GLY A 212 -39.92 16.16 -16.01
N ILE A 213 -39.01 16.94 -16.61
CA ILE A 213 -37.57 16.67 -16.59
C ILE A 213 -37.02 16.75 -15.16
N ALA A 214 -37.44 17.74 -14.37
CA ALA A 214 -37.05 17.84 -12.96
C ALA A 214 -37.52 16.62 -12.16
N LEU A 215 -38.76 16.15 -12.37
CA LEU A 215 -39.30 14.97 -11.70
C LEU A 215 -38.60 13.68 -12.14
N ALA A 216 -38.29 13.52 -13.43
CA ALA A 216 -37.54 12.39 -13.96
C ALA A 216 -36.10 12.36 -13.41
N ILE A 217 -35.45 13.53 -13.31
CA ILE A 217 -34.13 13.67 -12.68
C ILE A 217 -34.22 13.34 -11.20
N VAL A 218 -35.20 13.87 -10.46
CA VAL A 218 -35.42 13.55 -9.04
C VAL A 218 -35.63 12.04 -8.86
N ARG A 219 -36.43 11.39 -9.69
CA ARG A 219 -36.68 9.94 -9.62
C ARG A 219 -35.43 9.11 -9.93
N ALA A 220 -34.60 9.55 -10.88
CA ALA A 220 -33.33 8.91 -11.22
C ALA A 220 -32.22 9.16 -10.17
N VAL A 221 -32.36 10.21 -9.36
CA VAL A 221 -31.38 10.68 -8.37
C VAL A 221 -31.68 10.19 -6.95
N VAL A 222 -32.97 10.15 -6.57
CA VAL A 222 -33.41 9.87 -5.19
C VAL A 222 -33.50 8.38 -4.91
N MET A 223 -33.60 7.53 -5.94
CA MET A 223 -33.66 6.08 -5.77
C MET A 223 -32.40 5.39 -6.29
N PRO A 224 -31.37 5.19 -5.45
CA PRO A 224 -30.30 4.28 -5.81
C PRO A 224 -30.85 2.85 -5.89
N ARG A 225 -30.54 2.12 -6.97
CA ARG A 225 -30.88 0.69 -7.12
C ARG A 225 -30.12 -0.21 -6.12
N ARG A 226 -29.11 0.33 -5.41
CA ARG A 226 -28.37 -0.33 -4.32
C ARG A 226 -27.53 0.70 -3.54
N ALA A 227 -27.33 0.49 -2.25
CA ALA A 227 -26.33 1.24 -1.48
C ALA A 227 -24.93 0.87 -1.97
N MET A 228 -24.22 1.82 -2.58
CA MET A 228 -22.84 1.64 -3.03
C MET A 228 -21.88 1.95 -1.88
N THR A 229 -20.81 1.17 -1.77
CA THR A 229 -19.76 1.38 -0.78
C THR A 229 -18.84 2.54 -1.17
N GLY A 230 -18.12 3.11 -0.21
CA GLY A 230 -17.23 4.26 -0.46
C GLY A 230 -16.13 3.99 -1.50
N TRP A 231 -15.70 2.74 -1.67
CA TRP A 231 -14.69 2.37 -2.66
C TRP A 231 -15.28 2.22 -4.08
N GLU A 232 -16.50 1.69 -4.23
CA GLU A 232 -17.21 1.65 -5.53
C GLU A 232 -17.46 3.05 -6.09
N LEU A 233 -17.79 4.01 -5.21
CA LEU A 233 -17.97 5.42 -5.55
C LEU A 233 -16.66 6.10 -5.98
N GLN A 234 -15.54 5.69 -5.38
CA GLN A 234 -14.22 6.18 -5.76
C GLN A 234 -13.82 5.65 -7.14
N GLU A 235 -14.07 4.38 -7.44
CA GLU A 235 -13.86 3.81 -8.77
C GLU A 235 -14.72 4.49 -9.83
N GLU A 236 -16.01 4.73 -9.55
CA GLU A 236 -16.90 5.44 -10.47
C GLU A 236 -16.41 6.88 -10.72
N TYR A 237 -15.97 7.60 -9.69
CA TYR A 237 -15.40 8.94 -9.84
C TYR A 237 -14.12 8.93 -10.68
N LEU A 238 -13.19 8.00 -10.42
CA LEU A 238 -11.95 7.87 -11.17
C LEU A 238 -12.20 7.46 -12.63
N ALA A 239 -13.11 6.52 -12.88
CA ALA A 239 -13.52 6.09 -14.23
C ALA A 239 -14.22 7.22 -15.01
N THR A 240 -15.00 8.05 -14.33
CA THR A 240 -15.64 9.21 -14.94
C THR A 240 -14.61 10.30 -15.23
N ALA A 241 -13.71 10.59 -14.28
CA ALA A 241 -12.67 11.61 -14.43
C ALA A 241 -11.67 11.29 -15.56
N SER A 242 -11.30 10.02 -15.74
CA SER A 242 -10.42 9.58 -16.83
C SER A 242 -11.10 9.72 -18.21
N ARG A 243 -12.38 9.38 -18.32
CA ARG A 243 -13.19 9.61 -19.54
C ARG A 243 -13.22 11.07 -19.97
N PHE A 244 -13.26 12.00 -19.01
CA PHE A 244 -13.25 13.44 -19.30
C PHE A 244 -11.83 13.98 -19.59
N LYS A 245 -10.77 13.34 -19.09
CA LYS A 245 -9.37 13.66 -19.43
C LYS A 245 -8.96 13.15 -20.82
N ALA A 246 -9.66 12.16 -21.37
CA ALA A 246 -9.40 11.58 -22.69
C ALA A 246 -9.94 12.40 -23.89
N LYS A 247 -10.03 13.73 -23.76
CA LYS A 247 -10.09 14.59 -24.96
C LYS A 247 -8.65 14.92 -25.33
N PRO A 248 -8.13 14.52 -26.51
CA PRO A 248 -6.80 14.95 -26.93
C PRO A 248 -6.78 16.48 -26.93
N SER A 249 -5.78 17.06 -26.27
CA SER A 249 -5.44 18.46 -26.49
C SER A 249 -5.28 18.64 -28.00
N PRO A 250 -5.91 19.64 -28.64
CA PRO A 250 -5.53 19.97 -30.00
C PRO A 250 -4.04 20.31 -29.95
N SER A 251 -3.25 19.57 -30.73
CA SER A 251 -1.85 19.88 -30.99
C SER A 251 -1.75 21.35 -31.38
N ARG A 252 -0.99 22.12 -30.60
CA ARG A 252 -0.47 23.42 -31.03
C ARG A 252 0.94 23.22 -31.51
#